data_AF-J9QU21-F1
#
_entry.id   AF-J9QU21-F1
#
_cell.length_a   1.000
_cell.length_b   1.000
_cell.length_c   1.000
_cell.angle_alpha   90.00
_cell.angle_beta   90.00
_cell.angle_gamma   90.00
#
_symmetry.space_group_name_H-M   'P 1'
#
loop_
_entity.id
_entity.type
_entity.pdbx_description
1 polymer ?
#
loop_
_entity_poly.entity_id
_entity_poly.type
_entity_poly.pdbx_seq_one_letter_code
_entity_poly.pdbx_strand_id
1 'polypeptide(L)'
;MTEILKNFIETQNWIFAKTYAQTYPHEYIVQERVDNQLFLELAEFIDKNGYEEYFYNKKQIYLDYNGFTYWHMENIINRCVVEDTYHIRKINGRLPKN
;
A
#
# COMPACT_ATOMS: atom_id res chain seq x y z
N MET A 1 3.30 11.99 -8.76
CA MET A 1 3.18 10.74 -9.54
C MET A 1 2.95 11.11 -11.00
N THR A 2 3.63 10.44 -11.94
CA THR A 2 3.48 10.67 -13.39
C THR A 2 2.14 10.09 -13.89
N GLU A 3 1.63 10.55 -15.04
CA GLU A 3 0.41 9.98 -15.64
C GLU A 3 0.55 8.49 -15.97
N ILE A 4 1.74 8.04 -16.35
CA ILE A 4 2.04 6.64 -16.61
C ILE A 4 1.85 5.80 -15.34
N LEU A 5 2.41 6.24 -14.20
CA LEU A 5 2.26 5.53 -12.93
C LEU A 5 0.83 5.59 -12.39
N LYS A 6 0.10 6.69 -12.61
CA LYS A 6 -1.32 6.79 -12.25
C LYS A 6 -2.15 5.76 -13.02
N ASN A 7 -1.99 5.71 -14.34
CA ASN A 7 -2.66 4.73 -15.18
C ASN A 7 -2.27 3.29 -14.81
N PHE A 8 -1.00 3.06 -14.47
CA PHE A 8 -0.53 1.77 -13.98
C PHE A 8 -1.33 1.32 -12.75
N ILE A 9 -1.38 2.10 -11.67
CA ILE A 9 -2.08 1.70 -10.44
C ILE A 9 -3.60 1.54 -10.62
N GLU A 10 -4.21 2.30 -11.53
CA GLU A 10 -5.65 2.26 -11.81
C GLU A 10 -6.05 1.02 -12.61
N THR A 11 -5.16 0.49 -13.45
CA THR A 11 -5.46 -0.61 -14.38
C THR A 11 -5.01 -1.98 -13.88
N GLN A 12 -4.27 -2.07 -12.78
CA GLN A 12 -3.82 -3.36 -12.26
C GLN A 12 -4.96 -4.20 -11.68
N ASN A 13 -4.84 -5.52 -11.83
CA ASN A 13 -5.69 -6.49 -11.12
C ASN A 13 -5.16 -6.71 -9.70
N TRP A 14 -5.62 -5.87 -8.78
CA TRP A 14 -5.24 -5.95 -7.37
C TRP A 14 -5.80 -7.22 -6.70
N ILE A 15 -4.95 -7.92 -5.96
CA ILE A 15 -5.29 -9.17 -5.29
C ILE A 15 -5.64 -8.87 -3.84
N PHE A 16 -6.86 -9.18 -3.42
CA PHE A 16 -7.27 -9.00 -2.03
C PHE A 16 -6.60 -10.02 -1.09
N ALA A 17 -5.95 -9.52 -0.03
CA ALA A 17 -5.24 -10.33 0.95
C ALA A 17 -6.20 -10.95 1.98
N LYS A 18 -6.65 -12.19 1.72
CA LYS A 18 -7.62 -12.90 2.57
C LYS A 18 -7.16 -13.10 4.02
N THR A 19 -5.86 -13.31 4.24
CA THR A 19 -5.28 -13.57 5.57
C THR A 19 -5.53 -12.42 6.56
N TYR A 20 -5.58 -11.18 6.08
CA TYR A 20 -5.77 -9.99 6.91
C TYR A 20 -7.14 -9.33 6.74
N ALA A 21 -8.09 -9.98 6.05
CA ALA A 21 -9.38 -9.40 5.70
C ALA A 21 -10.16 -8.84 6.91
N GLN A 22 -10.07 -9.47 8.08
CA GLN A 22 -10.79 -9.05 9.28
C GLN A 22 -10.05 -7.96 10.09
N THR A 23 -8.73 -7.83 9.91
CA THR A 23 -7.89 -6.98 10.76
C THR A 23 -7.29 -5.82 10.00
N TYR A 24 -6.65 -6.08 8.87
CA TYR A 24 -5.99 -5.08 8.05
C TYR A 24 -6.30 -5.38 6.57
N PRO A 25 -7.54 -5.11 6.10
CA PRO A 25 -7.91 -5.37 4.72
C PRO A 25 -7.03 -4.53 3.79
N HIS A 26 -6.37 -5.20 2.86
CA HIS A 26 -5.53 -4.58 1.85
C HIS A 26 -5.51 -5.45 0.61
N GLU A 27 -5.02 -4.86 -0.48
CA GLU A 27 -4.79 -5.53 -1.74
C GLU A 27 -3.32 -5.39 -2.12
N TYR A 28 -2.86 -6.24 -3.03
CA TYR A 28 -1.49 -6.19 -3.52
C TYR A 28 -1.37 -6.57 -4.98
N ILE A 29 -0.28 -6.12 -5.60
CA ILE A 29 0.22 -6.61 -6.88
C ILE A 29 1.57 -7.29 -6.66
N VAL A 30 1.89 -8.27 -7.50
CA VAL A 30 3.16 -9.01 -7.47
C VAL A 30 3.97 -8.61 -8.69
N GLN A 31 5.24 -8.26 -8.48
CA GLN A 31 6.17 -7.80 -9.53
C GLN A 31 6.15 -8.65 -10.79
N GLU A 32 6.15 -9.98 -10.65
CA GLU A 32 6.17 -10.94 -11.77
C GLU A 32 4.87 -11.00 -12.59
N ARG A 33 3.79 -10.36 -12.11
CA ARG A 33 2.44 -10.43 -12.73
C ARG A 33 2.02 -9.13 -13.39
N VAL A 34 2.88 -8.13 -13.38
CA VAL A 34 2.63 -6.79 -13.89
C VAL A 34 3.83 -6.35 -14.74
N ASP A 35 3.73 -5.16 -15.34
CA ASP A 35 4.91 -4.57 -15.98
C ASP A 35 6.00 -4.31 -14.92
N ASN A 36 7.12 -5.03 -15.04
CA ASN A 36 8.20 -4.99 -14.07
C ASN A 36 8.86 -3.60 -13.97
N GLN A 37 8.96 -2.87 -15.08
CA GLN A 37 9.57 -1.55 -15.08
C GLN A 37 8.68 -0.56 -14.33
N LEU A 38 7.37 -0.56 -14.60
CA LEU A 38 6.41 0.29 -13.89
C LEU A 38 6.27 -0.08 -12.42
N PHE A 39 6.40 -1.37 -12.07
CA PHE A 39 6.47 -1.80 -10.67
C PHE A 39 7.66 -1.18 -9.94
N LEU A 40 8.86 -1.28 -10.52
CA LEU A 40 10.09 -0.73 -9.91
C LEU A 40 10.03 0.79 -9.81
N GLU A 41 9.53 1.47 -10.85
CA GLU A 41 9.33 2.92 -10.83
C GLU A 41 8.33 3.35 -9.75
N LEU A 42 7.26 2.59 -9.53
CA LEU A 42 6.30 2.87 -8.46
C LEU A 42 6.92 2.65 -7.07
N ALA A 43 7.67 1.58 -6.88
CA ALA A 43 8.36 1.30 -5.62
C ALA A 43 9.37 2.43 -5.28
N GLU A 44 10.18 2.83 -6.25
CA GLU A 44 11.11 3.95 -6.10
C GLU A 44 10.37 5.28 -5.84
N PHE A 45 9.24 5.50 -6.51
CA PHE A 45 8.41 6.68 -6.28
C PHE A 45 7.88 6.71 -4.84
N ILE A 46 7.42 5.57 -4.30
CA ILE A 46 6.99 5.44 -2.90
C ILE A 46 8.15 5.78 -1.96
N ASP A 47 9.34 5.20 -2.16
CA ASP A 47 10.49 5.44 -1.28
C ASP A 47 10.93 6.92 -1.26
N LYS A 48 10.89 7.59 -2.41
CA LYS A 48 11.34 8.97 -2.54
C LYS A 48 10.33 10.02 -2.09
N ASN A 49 9.03 9.74 -2.22
CA ASN A 49 7.97 10.74 -2.04
C ASN A 49 7.00 10.39 -0.90
N GLY A 50 7.10 9.18 -0.35
CA GLY A 50 6.32 8.75 0.78
C GLY A 50 6.78 9.40 2.08
N TYR A 51 6.02 9.12 3.14
CA TYR A 51 6.35 9.48 4.50
C TYR A 51 6.59 8.21 5.32
N GLU A 52 7.42 8.37 6.34
CA GLU A 52 7.72 7.32 7.29
C GLU A 52 6.65 7.24 8.39
N GLU A 53 6.16 6.03 8.66
CA GLU A 53 5.30 5.76 9.81
C GLU A 53 5.48 4.30 10.26
N TYR A 54 4.93 3.97 11.42
CA TYR A 54 5.00 2.66 12.03
C TYR A 54 3.69 1.87 11.86
N PHE A 55 3.84 0.64 11.38
CA PHE A 55 2.86 -0.42 11.59
C PHE A 55 3.25 -1.18 12.86
N TYR A 56 2.53 -0.93 13.97
CA TYR A 56 2.96 -1.34 15.31
C TYR A 56 4.38 -0.87 15.63
N ASN A 57 5.37 -1.77 15.61
CA ASN A 57 6.78 -1.49 15.87
C ASN A 57 7.64 -1.56 14.59
N LYS A 58 7.04 -1.85 13.43
CA LYS A 58 7.73 -1.93 12.15
C LYS A 58 7.62 -0.60 11.41
N LYS A 59 8.76 0.01 11.15
CA LYS A 59 8.88 1.20 10.31
C LYS A 59 8.62 0.84 8.84
N GLN A 60 7.85 1.68 8.15
CA GLN A 60 7.47 1.52 6.75
C GLN A 60 7.36 2.89 6.08
N ILE A 61 7.60 2.95 4.78
CA ILE A 61 7.32 4.14 3.95
C ILE A 61 5.95 3.97 3.29
N TYR A 62 5.11 4.97 3.45
CA TYR A 62 3.76 5.04 2.94
C TYR A 62 3.59 6.21 1.97
N LEU A 63 2.80 6.00 0.93
CA LEU A 63 2.41 7.06 -0.01
C LEU A 63 0.89 7.12 -0.06
N ASP A 64 0.32 8.28 0.27
CA ASP A 64 -1.11 8.50 0.12
C ASP A 64 -1.42 9.07 -1.26
N TYR A 65 -2.34 8.42 -1.97
CA TYR A 65 -2.81 8.87 -3.27
C TYR A 65 -4.24 8.38 -3.54
N ASN A 66 -5.12 9.30 -3.94
CA ASN A 66 -6.50 9.03 -4.37
C ASN A 66 -7.32 8.13 -3.41
N GLY A 67 -7.26 8.40 -2.11
CA GLY A 67 -8.00 7.65 -1.09
C GLY A 67 -7.38 6.31 -0.68
N PHE A 68 -6.23 5.95 -1.27
CA PHE A 68 -5.46 4.78 -0.89
C PHE A 68 -4.11 5.18 -0.29
N THR A 69 -3.62 4.31 0.60
CA THR A 69 -2.24 4.33 1.10
C THR A 69 -1.50 3.16 0.49
N TYR A 70 -0.35 3.44 -0.15
CA TYR A 70 0.49 2.47 -0.84
C TYR A 70 1.79 2.24 -0.06
N TRP A 71 2.29 1.00 -0.09
CA TRP A 71 3.62 0.67 0.43
C TRP A 71 4.16 -0.57 -0.27
N HIS A 72 5.48 -0.66 -0.42
CA HIS A 72 6.11 -1.84 -1.02
C HIS A 72 6.93 -2.62 0.00
N MET A 73 7.02 -3.92 -0.25
CA MET A 73 7.86 -4.85 0.48
C MET A 73 8.35 -5.91 -0.51
N GLU A 74 9.66 -6.00 -0.71
CA GLU A 74 10.27 -7.00 -1.60
C GLU A 74 9.63 -6.95 -3.01
N ASN A 75 8.98 -8.03 -3.44
CA ASN A 75 8.37 -8.17 -4.76
C ASN A 75 6.86 -7.87 -4.79
N ILE A 76 6.33 -7.21 -3.75
CA ILE A 76 4.92 -6.80 -3.69
C ILE A 76 4.76 -5.30 -3.43
N ILE A 77 3.75 -4.72 -4.07
CA ILE A 77 3.22 -3.39 -3.71
C ILE A 77 1.81 -3.60 -3.18
N ASN A 78 1.57 -3.09 -1.99
CA ASN A 78 0.30 -3.17 -1.29
C ASN A 78 -0.43 -1.83 -1.37
N ARG A 79 -1.75 -1.88 -1.23
CA ARG A 79 -2.58 -0.71 -0.95
C ARG A 79 -3.71 -1.06 0.01
N CYS A 80 -4.12 -0.10 0.83
CA CYS A 80 -5.39 -0.13 1.55
C CYS A 80 -6.08 1.24 1.45
N VAL A 81 -7.36 1.30 1.79
CA VAL A 81 -8.02 2.60 1.98
C VAL A 81 -7.36 3.33 3.15
N VAL A 82 -7.23 4.65 3.08
CA VAL A 82 -6.54 5.47 4.10
C VAL A 82 -7.12 5.23 5.49
N GLU A 83 -8.44 5.03 5.59
CA GLU A 83 -9.16 4.75 6.83
C GLU A 83 -8.74 3.43 7.48
N ASP A 84 -8.13 2.51 6.74
CA ASP A 84 -7.68 1.21 7.21
C ASP A 84 -6.19 1.16 7.53
N THR A 85 -5.46 2.27 7.37
CA THR A 85 -4.10 2.39 7.89
C THR A 85 -4.08 2.23 9.41
N TYR A 86 -2.97 1.71 9.93
CA TYR A 86 -2.79 1.51 11.37
C TYR A 86 -2.95 2.82 12.16
N HIS A 87 -2.36 3.91 11.67
CA HIS A 87 -2.39 5.21 12.34
C HIS A 87 -3.84 5.74 12.47
N ILE A 88 -4.62 5.70 11.38
CA ILE A 88 -6.01 6.18 11.41
C ILE A 88 -6.91 5.24 12.23
N ARG A 89 -6.68 3.93 12.20
CA ARG A 89 -7.35 2.99 13.10
C ARG A 89 -7.03 3.26 14.56
N LYS A 90 -5.78 3.59 14.89
CA LYS A 90 -5.34 3.94 16.24
C LYS A 90 -6.03 5.21 16.74
N ILE A 91 -6.02 6.29 15.95
CA ILE A 91 -6.72 7.54 16.29
C ILE A 91 -8.20 7.29 16.54
N ASN A 92 -8.84 6.46 15.71
CA ASN A 92 -10.27 6.19 15.79
C ASN A 92 -10.65 5.09 16.79
N GLY A 93 -9.71 4.53 17.56
CA GLY A 93 -9.98 3.43 18.49
C GLY A 93 -10.47 2.13 17.82
N ARG A 94 -10.09 1.90 16.56
CA ARG A 94 -10.46 0.74 15.72
C ARG A 94 -9.32 -0.27 15.52
N LEU A 95 -8.34 -0.29 16.42
CA LEU A 95 -7.34 -1.36 16.38
C LEU A 95 -8.03 -2.71 16.65
N PRO A 96 -7.68 -3.79 15.93
CA PRO A 96 -8.20 -5.12 16.21
C PRO A 96 -7.94 -5.52 17.67
N LYS A 97 -8.90 -6.20 18.28
CA LYS A 97 -8.73 -6.79 19.62
C LYS A 97 -7.91 -8.06 19.48
N ASN A 98 -6.96 -8.26 20.41
CA ASN A 98 -6.24 -9.52 20.58
C ASN A 98 -7.18 -10.61 21.10
#